data_AF-A0AA97CYX1-F1
#
_entry.id   AF-A0AA97CYX1-F1
#
_cell.length_a   1.000
_cell.length_b   1.000
_cell.length_c   1.000
_cell.angle_alpha   90.00
_cell.angle_beta   90.00
_cell.angle_gamma   90.00
#
_symmetry.space_group_name_H-M   'P 1'
#
loop_
_entity.id
_entity.type
_entity.pdbx_description
1 polymer ?
#
loop_
_entity_poly.entity_id
_entity_poly.type
_entity_poly.pdbx_seq_one_letter_code
_entity_poly.pdbx_strand_id
1 'polypeptide(L)'
;MQNPGMARRTGNNVVGDLNELNVAKLLLEHGIAINALTASDTGWDLHCHVPDELLCRASESGSASWNLSGRTIHVQVKTSTSGPLRVGTVRGWLSGTVGGVPTFLFVYRNKRPVFATPFDLRDWLPRNVDDKAAHGYTLRGEQTSKQSPLRTLRYRESRFPSVLKFWIKYPGLALAYGQFTEWINGEIDRADESLDSLIRELAVAVMAADGVTRDDDSYAMIVSLSKLYEAAGFDDCEERATSYLTGPEFHILTHRGTPVSWHAVDSVIASFLRPEDPAASAAELLTELNRLHDTDATNISKRLRRRHA
;
A
#
# COMPACT_ATOMS: atom_id res chain seq x y z
N MET A 1 -37.09 -39.23 -11.35
CA MET A 1 -35.67 -38.88 -11.59
C MET A 1 -35.59 -37.38 -11.76
N GLN A 2 -35.03 -36.67 -10.78
CA GLN A 2 -34.75 -35.24 -10.90
C GLN A 2 -33.49 -35.08 -11.76
N ASN A 3 -33.59 -34.27 -12.82
CA ASN A 3 -32.41 -33.84 -13.59
C ASN A 3 -31.46 -33.12 -12.61
N PRO A 4 -30.17 -33.47 -12.56
CA PRO A 4 -29.19 -32.68 -11.82
C PRO A 4 -29.20 -31.28 -12.45
N GLY A 5 -29.64 -30.29 -11.67
CA GLY A 5 -29.88 -28.94 -12.15
C GLY A 5 -28.65 -28.37 -12.83
N MET A 6 -28.72 -28.17 -14.15
CA MET A 6 -27.70 -27.44 -14.89
C MET A 6 -27.48 -26.08 -14.23
N ALA A 7 -26.22 -25.72 -13.97
CA ALA A 7 -25.85 -24.42 -13.44
C ALA A 7 -26.42 -23.32 -14.35
N ARG A 8 -27.28 -22.46 -13.81
CA ARG A 8 -27.94 -21.39 -14.57
C ARG A 8 -27.07 -20.14 -14.57
N ARG A 9 -26.55 -19.77 -15.74
CA ARG A 9 -25.83 -18.50 -15.94
C ARG A 9 -26.84 -17.34 -16.02
N THR A 10 -26.62 -16.29 -15.25
CA THR A 10 -27.46 -15.08 -15.23
C THR A 10 -26.75 -13.89 -15.87
N GLY A 11 -27.49 -12.84 -16.25
CA GLY A 11 -26.89 -11.61 -16.77
C GLY A 11 -25.90 -10.95 -15.80
N ASN A 12 -26.15 -11.06 -14.49
CA ASN A 12 -25.23 -10.58 -13.46
C ASN A 12 -23.90 -11.36 -13.45
N ASN A 13 -23.94 -12.67 -13.74
CA ASN A 13 -22.70 -13.45 -13.90
C ASN A 13 -21.89 -12.93 -15.09
N VAL A 14 -22.54 -12.71 -16.24
CA VAL A 14 -21.88 -12.18 -17.43
C VAL A 14 -21.25 -10.80 -17.17
N VAL A 15 -21.94 -9.91 -16.46
CA VAL A 15 -21.38 -8.59 -16.10
C VAL A 15 -20.18 -8.72 -15.15
N GLY A 16 -20.22 -9.68 -14.22
CA GLY A 16 -19.08 -10.02 -13.36
C GLY A 16 -17.87 -10.45 -14.19
N ASP A 17 -18.05 -11.47 -15.04
CA ASP A 17 -17.01 -12.01 -15.92
C ASP A 17 -16.39 -10.91 -16.82
N LEU A 18 -17.23 -10.03 -17.38
CA LEU A 18 -16.76 -8.91 -18.20
C LEU A 18 -15.92 -7.90 -17.41
N ASN A 19 -16.30 -7.61 -16.16
CA ASN A 19 -15.53 -6.72 -15.31
C ASN A 19 -14.19 -7.35 -14.91
N GLU A 20 -14.16 -8.65 -14.62
CA GLU A 20 -12.92 -9.38 -14.36
C GLU A 20 -11.97 -9.31 -15.56
N LEU A 21 -12.49 -9.54 -16.77
CA LEU A 21 -11.71 -9.41 -18.01
C LEU A 21 -11.19 -7.98 -18.22
N ASN A 22 -12.00 -6.97 -17.90
CA ASN A 22 -11.56 -5.58 -18.03
C ASN A 22 -10.45 -5.23 -17.03
N VAL A 23 -10.52 -5.71 -15.78
CA VAL A 23 -9.44 -5.53 -14.79
C VAL A 23 -8.21 -6.31 -15.22
N ALA A 24 -8.37 -7.56 -15.67
CA ALA A 24 -7.27 -8.36 -16.17
C ALA A 24 -6.54 -7.64 -17.31
N LYS A 25 -7.28 -7.05 -18.26
CA LYS A 25 -6.70 -6.22 -19.33
C LYS A 25 -5.89 -5.05 -18.78
N LEU A 26 -6.42 -4.30 -17.80
CA LEU A 26 -5.70 -3.18 -17.17
C LEU A 26 -4.38 -3.64 -16.53
N LEU A 27 -4.40 -4.78 -15.83
CA LEU A 27 -3.22 -5.34 -15.17
C LEU A 27 -2.19 -5.87 -16.18
N LEU A 28 -2.63 -6.49 -17.27
CA LEU A 28 -1.75 -6.91 -18.37
C LEU A 28 -0.99 -5.71 -18.97
N GLU A 29 -1.63 -4.55 -19.10
CA GLU A 29 -0.97 -3.32 -19.55
C GLU A 29 0.09 -2.80 -18.58
N HIS A 30 0.09 -3.27 -17.34
CA HIS A 30 1.14 -3.03 -16.36
C HIS A 30 2.19 -4.14 -16.33
N GLY A 31 2.21 -5.03 -17.33
CA GLY A 31 3.15 -6.13 -17.42
C GLY A 31 2.94 -7.23 -16.37
N ILE A 32 1.79 -7.24 -15.72
CA ILE A 32 1.44 -8.23 -14.70
C ILE A 32 1.07 -9.54 -15.39
N ALA A 33 1.68 -10.65 -14.98
CA ALA A 33 1.25 -11.97 -15.43
C ALA A 33 0.07 -12.46 -14.58
N ILE A 34 -1.01 -12.89 -15.23
CA ILE A 34 -2.28 -13.22 -14.55
C ILE A 34 -2.60 -14.68 -14.74
N ASN A 35 -2.75 -15.39 -13.63
CA ASN A 35 -3.39 -16.69 -13.59
C ASN A 35 -4.86 -16.45 -13.23
N ALA A 36 -5.73 -16.43 -14.24
CA ALA A 36 -7.16 -16.28 -14.02
C ALA A 36 -7.71 -17.56 -13.39
N LEU A 37 -8.16 -17.48 -12.14
CA LEU A 37 -8.66 -18.62 -11.38
C LEU A 37 -10.17 -18.73 -11.56
N THR A 38 -10.62 -18.97 -12.80
CA THR A 38 -12.05 -18.97 -13.17
C THR A 38 -12.87 -20.13 -12.58
N ALA A 39 -12.22 -21.04 -11.83
CA ALA A 39 -12.87 -22.24 -11.28
C ALA A 39 -12.38 -22.67 -9.89
N SER A 40 -11.53 -21.90 -9.19
CA SER A 40 -11.04 -22.31 -7.86
C SER A 40 -11.82 -21.63 -6.73
N ASP A 41 -12.36 -22.45 -5.82
CA ASP A 41 -13.11 -22.04 -4.62
C ASP A 41 -12.29 -21.29 -3.55
N THR A 42 -11.09 -20.78 -3.88
CA THR A 42 -10.21 -20.07 -2.94
C THR A 42 -10.70 -18.64 -2.63
N GLY A 43 -11.70 -18.14 -3.37
CA GLY A 43 -12.35 -16.86 -3.09
C GLY A 43 -11.56 -15.63 -3.54
N TRP A 44 -10.70 -15.78 -4.56
CA TRP A 44 -10.02 -14.70 -5.28
C TRP A 44 -10.35 -14.80 -6.78
N ASP A 45 -10.50 -13.68 -7.46
CA ASP A 45 -10.84 -13.69 -8.89
C ASP A 45 -9.56 -13.79 -9.75
N LEU A 46 -8.51 -13.03 -9.41
CA LEU A 46 -7.24 -13.03 -10.13
C LEU A 46 -6.05 -13.24 -9.18
N HIS A 47 -5.16 -14.17 -9.55
CA HIS A 47 -3.84 -14.33 -8.95
C HIS A 47 -2.78 -13.77 -9.89
N CYS A 48 -1.93 -12.87 -9.41
CA CYS A 48 -1.11 -12.03 -10.25
C CYS A 48 0.36 -12.05 -9.82
N HIS A 49 1.28 -12.22 -10.78
CA HIS A 49 2.71 -12.02 -10.58
C HIS A 49 3.12 -10.65 -11.11
N VAL A 50 3.84 -9.89 -10.30
CA VAL A 50 4.10 -8.46 -10.57
C VAL A 50 5.50 -8.27 -11.15
N PRO A 51 5.68 -7.40 -12.17
CA PRO A 51 7.00 -7.10 -12.71
C PRO A 51 7.93 -6.44 -11.68
N ASP A 52 9.23 -6.54 -11.93
CA ASP A 52 10.22 -5.77 -11.17
C ASP A 52 10.15 -4.27 -11.48
N GLU A 53 9.85 -3.94 -12.73
CA GLU A 53 9.83 -2.58 -13.23
C GLU A 53 8.44 -1.94 -13.10
N LEU A 54 8.42 -0.60 -13.06
CA LEU A 54 7.19 0.18 -13.12
C LEU A 54 6.75 0.30 -14.58
N LEU A 55 5.92 -0.63 -15.03
CA LEU A 55 5.45 -0.68 -16.41
C LEU A 55 4.06 -0.08 -16.57
N CYS A 56 3.88 0.63 -17.67
CA CYS A 56 2.59 1.16 -18.11
C CYS A 56 2.49 1.03 -19.62
N ARG A 57 1.35 0.56 -20.13
CA ARG A 57 1.14 0.26 -21.55
C ARG A 57 2.19 -0.70 -22.09
N ALA A 58 2.30 -1.85 -21.44
CA ALA A 58 3.24 -2.91 -21.80
C ALA A 58 3.11 -3.31 -23.27
N SER A 59 1.87 -3.33 -23.81
CA SER A 59 1.63 -3.62 -25.23
C SER A 59 2.27 -2.62 -26.19
N GLU A 60 2.53 -1.40 -25.71
CA GLU A 60 3.14 -0.32 -26.48
C GLU A 60 4.58 -0.03 -26.04
N SER A 61 5.17 -0.82 -25.14
CA SER A 61 6.50 -0.53 -24.58
C SER A 61 7.63 -0.68 -25.61
N GLY A 62 7.41 -1.50 -26.65
CA GLY A 62 8.43 -1.88 -27.64
C GLY A 62 9.39 -2.96 -27.13
N SER A 63 9.30 -3.33 -25.85
CA SER A 63 10.07 -4.42 -25.26
C SER A 63 9.36 -5.76 -25.48
N ALA A 64 10.10 -6.77 -25.95
CA ALA A 64 9.55 -8.12 -26.17
C ALA A 64 9.36 -8.92 -24.86
N SER A 65 10.00 -8.51 -23.76
CA SER A 65 9.97 -9.19 -22.47
C SER A 65 10.39 -8.27 -21.32
N TRP A 66 9.99 -8.61 -20.09
CA TRP A 66 10.44 -7.99 -18.84
C TRP A 66 10.48 -9.05 -17.72
N ASN A 67 11.20 -8.75 -16.63
CA ASN A 67 11.33 -9.66 -15.49
C ASN A 67 10.16 -9.52 -14.52
N LEU A 68 9.74 -10.65 -13.95
CA LEU A 68 8.80 -10.71 -12.82
C LEU A 68 9.57 -10.70 -11.50
N SER A 69 9.04 -9.98 -10.52
CA SER A 69 9.67 -9.77 -9.20
C SER A 69 9.69 -10.99 -8.27
N GLY A 70 9.10 -12.11 -8.70
CA GLY A 70 8.84 -13.26 -7.84
C GLY A 70 7.74 -13.02 -6.78
N ARG A 71 7.19 -11.80 -6.69
CA ARG A 71 6.13 -11.44 -5.74
C ARG A 71 4.76 -11.49 -6.39
N THR A 72 3.75 -11.73 -5.56
CA THR A 72 2.37 -11.94 -6.00
C THR A 72 1.41 -10.98 -5.31
N ILE A 73 0.29 -10.72 -5.98
CA ILE A 73 -0.88 -10.05 -5.40
C ILE A 73 -2.12 -10.86 -5.75
N HIS A 74 -3.17 -10.63 -4.97
CA HIS A 74 -4.51 -11.04 -5.34
C HIS A 74 -5.35 -9.84 -5.74
N VAL A 75 -6.25 -10.05 -6.69
CA VAL A 75 -7.26 -9.07 -7.06
C VAL A 75 -8.63 -9.71 -6.99
N GLN A 76 -9.50 -9.07 -6.22
CA GLN A 76 -10.93 -9.31 -6.27
C GLN A 76 -11.56 -8.24 -7.17
N VAL A 77 -12.57 -8.61 -7.93
CA VAL A 77 -13.38 -7.72 -8.75
C VAL A 77 -14.83 -7.79 -8.28
N LYS A 78 -15.47 -6.63 -8.14
CA LYS A 78 -16.90 -6.52 -7.86
C LYS A 78 -17.57 -5.52 -8.78
N THR A 79 -18.86 -5.72 -9.00
CA THR A 79 -19.69 -4.86 -9.86
C THR A 79 -20.15 -3.59 -9.15
N SER A 80 -20.23 -3.60 -7.82
CA SER A 80 -20.59 -2.43 -7.01
C SER A 80 -19.87 -2.41 -5.66
N THR A 81 -19.69 -1.21 -5.10
CA THR A 81 -19.12 -1.00 -3.76
C THR A 81 -20.13 -1.23 -2.63
N SER A 82 -21.42 -1.35 -2.98
CA SER A 82 -22.54 -1.59 -2.07
C SER A 82 -23.06 -3.03 -2.13
N GLY A 83 -22.45 -3.88 -2.96
CA GLY A 83 -22.73 -5.31 -2.97
C GLY A 83 -22.26 -5.95 -1.67
N PRO A 84 -22.97 -6.94 -1.13
CA PRO A 84 -22.68 -7.48 0.19
C PRO A 84 -21.30 -8.15 0.23
N LEU A 85 -20.31 -7.45 0.79
CA LEU A 85 -19.03 -8.04 1.16
C LEU A 85 -19.18 -8.84 2.47
N ARG A 86 -18.71 -10.08 2.49
CA ARG A 86 -18.74 -10.92 3.70
C ARG A 86 -17.50 -10.62 4.54
N VAL A 87 -17.70 -10.28 5.81
CA VAL A 87 -16.62 -10.00 6.78
C VAL A 87 -15.57 -11.13 6.83
N GLY A 88 -16.02 -12.39 6.86
CA GLY A 88 -15.11 -13.54 6.88
C GLY A 88 -14.22 -13.61 5.64
N THR A 89 -14.76 -13.27 4.47
CA THR A 89 -14.02 -13.22 3.21
C THR A 89 -12.97 -12.10 3.23
N VAL A 90 -13.36 -10.89 3.64
CA VAL A 90 -12.43 -9.75 3.74
C VAL A 90 -11.30 -10.03 4.74
N ARG A 91 -11.61 -10.66 5.89
CA ARG A 91 -10.59 -11.10 6.85
C ARG A 91 -9.61 -12.09 6.22
N GLY A 92 -10.10 -13.05 5.43
CA GLY A 92 -9.24 -13.98 4.69
C GLY A 92 -8.26 -13.26 3.74
N TRP A 93 -8.73 -12.23 3.02
CA TRP A 93 -7.89 -11.40 2.16
C TRP A 93 -6.81 -10.64 2.94
N LEU A 94 -7.15 -10.09 4.11
CA LEU A 94 -6.20 -9.38 4.95
C LEU A 94 -5.15 -10.29 5.58
N SER A 95 -5.52 -11.51 5.98
CA SER A 95 -4.54 -12.49 6.47
C SER A 95 -3.47 -12.80 5.41
N GLY A 96 -3.87 -12.90 4.14
CA GLY A 96 -2.92 -13.04 3.03
C GLY A 96 -1.99 -11.82 2.87
N THR A 97 -2.54 -10.61 3.07
CA THR A 97 -1.75 -9.37 3.01
C THR A 97 -0.68 -9.32 4.10
N VAL A 98 -1.04 -9.68 5.34
CA VAL A 98 -0.07 -9.78 6.45
C VAL A 98 1.01 -10.83 6.16
N GLY A 99 0.64 -11.91 5.45
CA GLY A 99 1.58 -12.92 4.93
C GLY A 99 2.40 -12.49 3.71
N GLY A 100 2.31 -11.22 3.27
CA GLY A 100 3.11 -10.67 2.17
C GLY A 100 2.44 -10.71 0.79
N VAL A 101 1.18 -11.14 0.68
CA VAL A 101 0.43 -11.18 -0.59
C VAL A 101 -0.77 -10.23 -0.50
N PRO A 102 -0.60 -8.95 -0.87
CA PRO A 102 -1.66 -7.96 -0.73
C PRO A 102 -2.84 -8.28 -1.65
N THR A 103 -4.06 -8.09 -1.13
CA THR A 103 -5.30 -8.26 -1.90
C THR A 103 -5.95 -6.91 -2.19
N PHE A 104 -6.09 -6.57 -3.47
CA PHE A 104 -6.81 -5.37 -3.91
C PHE A 104 -8.24 -5.74 -4.30
N LEU A 105 -9.19 -4.84 -4.05
CA LEU A 105 -10.55 -4.97 -4.58
C LEU A 105 -10.80 -3.91 -5.65
N PHE A 106 -11.03 -4.32 -6.88
CA PHE A 106 -11.45 -3.46 -7.98
C PHE A 106 -12.97 -3.40 -8.08
N VAL A 107 -13.49 -2.21 -8.36
CA VAL A 107 -14.91 -1.97 -8.60
C VAL A 107 -15.10 -1.06 -9.79
N TYR A 108 -16.09 -1.34 -10.64
CA TYR A 108 -16.51 -0.41 -11.69
C TYR A 108 -17.60 0.53 -11.19
N ARG A 109 -17.23 1.79 -10.91
CA ARG A 109 -18.17 2.84 -10.55
C ARG A 109 -18.42 3.73 -11.76
N ASN A 110 -19.66 3.78 -12.26
CA ASN A 110 -20.03 4.57 -13.45
C ASN A 110 -19.10 4.30 -14.65
N LYS A 111 -18.82 3.02 -14.94
CA LYS A 111 -17.89 2.54 -16.00
C LYS A 111 -16.43 2.96 -15.81
N ARG A 112 -16.04 3.49 -14.65
CA ARG A 112 -14.65 3.80 -14.32
C ARG A 112 -14.14 2.83 -13.26
N PRO A 113 -12.95 2.24 -13.43
CA PRO A 113 -12.34 1.43 -12.39
C PRO A 113 -11.96 2.32 -11.21
N VAL A 114 -12.30 1.85 -10.02
CA VAL A 114 -11.78 2.31 -8.72
C VAL A 114 -11.25 1.08 -8.00
N PHE A 115 -10.41 1.28 -7.00
CA PHE A 115 -9.87 0.16 -6.21
C PHE A 115 -9.84 0.49 -4.72
N ALA A 116 -9.96 -0.53 -3.89
CA ALA A 116 -9.68 -0.49 -2.47
C ALA A 116 -8.42 -1.30 -2.20
N THR A 117 -7.57 -0.78 -1.34
CA THR A 117 -6.34 -1.44 -0.89
C THR A 117 -6.60 -2.34 0.31
N PRO A 118 -5.64 -3.18 0.72
CA PRO A 118 -5.76 -3.89 1.99
C PRO A 118 -5.98 -2.97 3.19
N PHE A 119 -5.44 -1.75 3.19
CA PHE A 119 -5.73 -0.77 4.25
C PHE A 119 -7.21 -0.40 4.27
N ASP A 120 -7.77 -0.04 3.12
CA ASP A 120 -9.20 0.32 2.99
C ASP A 120 -10.12 -0.83 3.41
N LEU A 121 -9.75 -2.06 3.05
CA LEU A 121 -10.46 -3.28 3.43
C LEU A 121 -10.38 -3.53 4.95
N ARG A 122 -9.24 -3.25 5.58
CA ARG A 122 -9.08 -3.36 7.04
C ARG A 122 -9.90 -2.31 7.76
N ASP A 123 -9.86 -1.07 7.30
CA ASP A 123 -10.61 0.03 7.92
C ASP A 123 -12.12 -0.11 7.75
N TRP A 124 -12.55 -0.81 6.70
CA TRP A 124 -13.96 -1.17 6.52
C TRP A 124 -14.46 -2.19 7.56
N LEU A 125 -13.60 -3.07 8.07
CA LEU A 125 -14.01 -4.09 9.03
C LEU A 125 -14.40 -3.48 10.38
N PRO A 126 -15.44 -4.03 11.06
CA PRO A 126 -15.83 -3.55 12.38
C PRO A 126 -14.70 -3.85 13.37
N ARG A 127 -14.26 -2.84 14.12
CA ARG A 127 -13.20 -2.98 15.12
C ARG A 127 -13.81 -3.56 16.41
N ASN A 128 -14.97 -3.05 16.83
CA ASN A 128 -15.64 -3.44 18.08
C ASN A 128 -17.12 -3.85 17.89
N VAL A 129 -17.77 -4.34 18.97
CA VAL A 129 -19.21 -4.69 18.95
C VAL A 129 -20.09 -3.46 18.71
N ASP A 130 -19.70 -2.29 19.22
CA ASP A 130 -20.42 -1.04 19.00
C ASP A 130 -20.29 -0.55 17.53
N ASP A 131 -19.14 -0.78 16.90
CA ASP A 131 -18.96 -0.53 15.45
C ASP A 131 -19.87 -1.44 14.60
N LYS A 132 -20.22 -2.63 15.12
CA LYS A 132 -21.16 -3.53 14.44
C LYS A 132 -22.52 -2.87 14.25
N ALA A 133 -23.00 -2.14 15.25
CA ALA A 133 -24.25 -1.41 15.17
C ALA A 133 -24.15 -0.20 14.22
N ALA A 134 -23.04 0.56 14.27
CA ALA A 134 -22.83 1.74 13.43
C ALA A 134 -22.69 1.43 11.92
N HIS A 135 -22.19 0.24 11.58
CA HIS A 135 -21.94 -0.20 10.20
C HIS A 135 -22.93 -1.25 9.70
N GLY A 136 -24.00 -1.52 10.45
CA GLY A 136 -25.10 -2.42 10.05
C GLY A 136 -24.72 -3.91 9.94
N TYR A 137 -23.73 -4.36 10.73
CA TYR A 137 -23.29 -5.75 10.79
C TYR A 137 -24.19 -6.59 11.71
N THR A 138 -24.48 -7.83 11.30
CA THR A 138 -25.21 -8.79 12.14
C THR A 138 -24.45 -10.15 12.20
N LEU A 139 -24.65 -10.92 13.28
CA LEU A 139 -23.75 -11.92 13.92
C LEU A 139 -23.81 -13.43 13.50
N ARG A 140 -24.57 -13.86 12.50
CA ARG A 140 -24.78 -15.25 12.03
C ARG A 140 -24.82 -15.39 10.51
N GLY A 141 -23.67 -15.34 9.84
CA GLY A 141 -23.59 -15.62 8.39
C GLY A 141 -24.24 -14.56 7.50
N GLU A 142 -24.14 -13.29 7.90
CA GLU A 142 -25.13 -12.25 7.59
C GLU A 142 -24.74 -11.31 6.45
N GLN A 143 -25.67 -11.15 5.51
CA GLN A 143 -25.71 -9.98 4.63
C GLN A 143 -26.17 -8.79 5.46
N THR A 144 -25.34 -7.76 5.49
CA THR A 144 -25.65 -6.43 6.01
C THR A 144 -26.73 -5.77 5.14
N SER A 145 -27.82 -5.29 5.75
CA SER A 145 -28.85 -4.51 5.05
C SER A 145 -28.43 -3.06 4.74
N LYS A 146 -27.37 -2.56 5.38
CA LYS A 146 -26.72 -1.26 5.12
C LYS A 146 -25.21 -1.37 5.41
N GLN A 147 -24.39 -1.52 4.37
CA GLN A 147 -22.93 -1.41 4.53
C GLN A 147 -22.53 0.06 4.49
N SER A 148 -21.70 0.50 5.43
CA SER A 148 -20.89 1.70 5.21
C SER A 148 -20.14 1.52 3.87
N PRO A 149 -20.22 2.50 2.96
CA PRO A 149 -19.59 2.37 1.66
C PRO A 149 -18.10 2.15 1.85
N LEU A 150 -17.57 1.09 1.24
CA LEU A 150 -16.14 0.85 1.21
C LEU A 150 -15.42 2.04 0.57
N ARG A 151 -14.36 2.52 1.23
CA ARG A 151 -13.49 3.54 0.68
C ARG A 151 -12.78 2.99 -0.56
N THR A 152 -12.77 3.79 -1.63
CA THR A 152 -12.09 3.42 -2.87
C THR A 152 -11.32 4.61 -3.41
N LEU A 153 -10.15 4.33 -3.96
CA LEU A 153 -9.30 5.25 -4.70
C LEU A 153 -9.62 5.19 -6.19
N ARG A 154 -9.43 6.30 -6.87
CA ARG A 154 -9.53 6.37 -8.32
C ARG A 154 -8.37 5.59 -8.93
N TYR A 155 -8.68 4.68 -9.84
CA TYR A 155 -7.64 4.06 -10.66
C TYR A 155 -7.03 5.09 -11.60
N ARG A 156 -5.69 5.21 -11.55
CA ARG A 156 -4.90 6.05 -12.44
C ARG A 156 -3.83 5.18 -13.08
N GLU A 157 -3.97 4.95 -14.38
CA GLU A 157 -3.07 4.10 -15.16
C GLU A 157 -1.59 4.48 -14.94
N SER A 158 -1.26 5.78 -14.94
CA SER A 158 0.11 6.25 -14.76
C SER A 158 0.69 6.06 -13.36
N ARG A 159 -0.15 5.87 -12.33
CA ARG A 159 0.27 5.84 -10.91
C ARG A 159 0.08 4.48 -10.25
N PHE A 160 -0.84 3.66 -10.75
CA PHE A 160 -1.13 2.35 -10.17
C PHE A 160 0.09 1.43 -10.05
N PRO A 161 1.06 1.40 -11.00
CA PRO A 161 2.30 0.64 -10.82
C PRO A 161 3.09 1.03 -9.57
N SER A 162 3.15 2.33 -9.24
CA SER A 162 3.84 2.82 -8.03
C SER A 162 3.12 2.36 -6.77
N VAL A 163 1.79 2.46 -6.75
CA VAL A 163 0.95 1.94 -5.64
C VAL A 163 1.19 0.45 -5.44
N LEU A 164 1.20 -0.30 -6.54
CA LEU A 164 1.42 -1.74 -6.50
C LEU A 164 2.82 -2.08 -5.94
N LYS A 165 3.86 -1.38 -6.41
CA LYS A 165 5.23 -1.58 -5.94
C LYS A 165 5.38 -1.25 -4.46
N PHE A 166 4.72 -0.19 -3.98
CA PHE A 166 4.68 0.17 -2.56
C PHE A 166 4.11 -0.98 -1.71
N TRP A 167 2.92 -1.46 -2.04
CA TRP A 167 2.25 -2.55 -1.31
C TRP A 167 3.02 -3.86 -1.30
N ILE A 168 3.76 -4.14 -2.36
CA ILE A 168 4.53 -5.37 -2.50
C ILE A 168 5.90 -5.29 -1.82
N LYS A 169 6.50 -4.10 -1.75
CA LYS A 169 7.81 -3.90 -1.11
C LYS A 169 7.68 -3.63 0.38
N TYR A 170 6.61 -2.94 0.79
CA TYR A 170 6.42 -2.48 2.16
C TYR A 170 4.99 -2.73 2.66
N PRO A 171 4.47 -3.98 2.65
CA PRO A 171 3.09 -4.27 3.04
C PRO A 171 2.77 -3.85 4.48
N GLY A 172 3.71 -4.02 5.42
CA GLY A 172 3.56 -3.59 6.81
C GLY A 172 3.41 -2.07 6.92
N LEU A 173 4.24 -1.31 6.20
CA LEU A 173 4.18 0.15 6.17
C LEU A 173 2.89 0.63 5.50
N ALA A 174 2.49 0.01 4.40
CA ALA A 174 1.25 0.33 3.69
C ALA A 174 -0.01 0.06 4.54
N LEU A 175 0.05 -0.96 5.41
CA LEU A 175 -0.98 -1.20 6.42
C LEU A 175 -0.91 -0.20 7.58
N ALA A 176 0.26 0.22 8.03
CA ALA A 176 0.36 1.19 9.12
C ALA A 176 -0.06 2.61 8.68
N TYR A 177 0.31 3.02 7.46
CA TYR A 177 0.12 4.37 6.93
C TYR A 177 -0.68 4.35 5.61
N GLY A 178 -2.01 4.19 5.71
CA GLY A 178 -2.89 4.08 4.54
C GLY A 178 -2.81 5.27 3.58
N GLN A 179 -2.59 6.47 4.11
CA GLN A 179 -2.46 7.72 3.39
C GLN A 179 -1.27 7.77 2.41
N PHE A 180 -0.23 6.95 2.60
CA PHE A 180 0.83 6.85 1.60
C PHE A 180 0.34 6.26 0.28
N THR A 181 -0.69 5.41 0.32
CA THR A 181 -1.32 4.93 -0.92
C THR A 181 -1.94 6.09 -1.69
N GLU A 182 -2.67 6.98 -1.02
CA GLU A 182 -3.30 8.15 -1.64
C GLU A 182 -2.27 9.12 -2.21
N TRP A 183 -1.23 9.37 -1.43
CA TRP A 183 -0.12 10.22 -1.83
C TRP A 183 0.60 9.66 -3.05
N ILE A 184 0.97 8.37 -3.05
CA ILE A 184 1.60 7.71 -4.20
C ILE A 184 0.66 7.66 -5.41
N ASN A 185 -0.65 7.53 -5.19
CA ASN A 185 -1.66 7.63 -6.25
C ASN A 185 -1.89 9.08 -6.73
N GLY A 186 -1.33 10.08 -6.05
CA GLY A 186 -1.50 11.51 -6.33
C GLY A 186 -2.91 12.03 -6.05
N GLU A 187 -3.64 11.43 -5.11
CA GLU A 187 -4.94 11.94 -4.65
C GLU A 187 -4.81 13.08 -3.65
N ILE A 188 -3.67 13.12 -2.94
CA ILE A 188 -3.29 14.20 -2.05
C ILE A 188 -1.91 14.70 -2.48
N ASP A 189 -1.73 16.03 -2.48
CA ASP A 189 -0.48 16.66 -2.91
C ASP A 189 0.57 16.68 -1.79
N ARG A 190 0.16 16.52 -0.53
CA ARG A 190 1.05 16.58 0.63
C ARG A 190 0.61 15.58 1.69
N ALA A 191 1.44 14.56 1.90
CA ALA A 191 1.36 13.67 3.05
C ALA A 191 2.25 14.16 4.20
N ASP A 192 2.56 15.47 4.25
CA ASP A 192 3.58 16.06 5.12
C ASP A 192 3.48 15.58 6.57
N GLU A 193 2.27 15.56 7.16
CA GLU A 193 2.08 15.08 8.53
C GLU A 193 2.45 13.60 8.71
N SER A 194 2.18 12.77 7.70
CA SER A 194 2.45 11.33 7.74
C SER A 194 3.88 10.96 7.39
N LEU A 195 4.49 11.70 6.46
CA LEU A 195 5.92 11.61 6.20
C LEU A 195 6.71 12.11 7.41
N ASP A 196 6.30 13.23 8.02
CA ASP A 196 6.88 13.71 9.28
C ASP A 196 6.76 12.65 10.37
N SER A 197 5.59 12.04 10.56
CA SER A 197 5.40 10.96 11.54
C SER A 197 6.35 9.79 11.28
N LEU A 198 6.45 9.33 10.02
CA LEU A 198 7.35 8.24 9.65
C LEU A 198 8.82 8.62 9.90
N ILE A 199 9.25 9.83 9.49
CA ILE A 199 10.63 10.31 9.69
C ILE A 199 10.96 10.35 11.17
N ARG A 200 10.02 10.78 12.03
CA ARG A 200 10.20 10.79 13.48
C ARG A 200 10.40 9.39 14.03
N GLU A 201 9.60 8.41 13.61
CA GLU A 201 9.76 7.02 14.05
C GLU A 201 11.07 6.39 13.54
N LEU A 202 11.47 6.69 12.29
CA LEU A 202 12.77 6.29 11.75
C LEU A 202 13.93 6.93 12.53
N ALA A 203 13.79 8.21 12.92
CA ALA A 203 14.78 8.92 13.70
C ALA A 203 14.96 8.28 15.09
N VAL A 204 13.88 7.82 15.74
CA VAL A 204 13.99 7.06 17.00
C VAL A 204 14.84 5.79 16.81
N ALA A 205 14.66 5.08 15.70
CA ALA A 205 15.46 3.89 15.42
C ALA A 205 16.94 4.23 15.19
N VAL A 206 17.23 5.27 14.41
CA VAL A 206 18.62 5.73 14.19
C VAL A 206 19.27 6.13 15.52
N MET A 207 18.59 6.93 16.33
CA MET A 207 19.07 7.34 17.65
C MET A 207 19.30 6.15 18.59
N ALA A 208 18.41 5.16 18.57
CA ALA A 208 18.54 3.97 19.40
C ALA A 208 19.76 3.11 19.01
N ALA A 209 20.07 3.02 17.72
CA ALA A 209 21.26 2.29 17.25
C ALA A 209 22.56 3.02 17.56
N ASP A 210 22.55 4.34 17.44
CA ASP A 210 23.70 5.20 17.74
C ASP A 210 23.91 5.40 19.26
N GLY A 211 22.99 4.91 20.09
CA GLY A 211 23.05 5.05 21.55
C GLY A 211 22.87 6.49 22.02
N VAL A 212 22.15 7.30 21.22
CA VAL A 212 22.03 8.74 21.44
C VAL A 212 21.32 9.03 22.77
N THR A 213 21.90 9.94 23.52
CA THR A 213 21.35 10.50 24.75
C THR A 213 20.92 11.95 24.55
N ARG A 214 20.15 12.47 25.51
CA ARG A 214 19.76 13.90 25.52
C ARG A 214 20.96 14.85 25.56
N ASP A 215 22.08 14.41 26.13
CA ASP A 215 23.24 15.26 26.39
C ASP A 215 24.23 15.27 25.20
N ASP A 216 23.93 14.51 24.14
CA ASP A 216 24.75 14.44 22.93
C ASP A 216 24.60 15.69 22.05
N ASP A 217 25.59 15.89 21.17
CA ASP A 217 25.69 17.08 20.32
C ASP A 217 24.44 17.26 19.45
N SER A 218 23.64 18.27 19.80
CA SER A 218 22.42 18.63 19.07
C SER A 218 22.69 18.94 17.61
N TYR A 219 23.90 19.40 17.24
CA TYR A 219 24.26 19.65 15.85
C TYR A 219 24.37 18.36 15.05
N ALA A 220 25.03 17.33 15.58
CA ALA A 220 25.14 16.03 14.91
C ALA A 220 23.76 15.39 14.68
N MET A 221 22.86 15.52 15.67
CA MET A 221 21.48 15.05 15.54
C MET A 221 20.69 15.82 14.48
N ILE A 222 20.81 17.15 14.45
CA ILE A 222 20.18 17.99 13.42
C ILE A 222 20.63 17.56 12.03
N VAL A 223 21.94 17.33 11.83
CA VAL A 223 22.49 16.90 10.54
C VAL A 223 21.93 15.53 10.13
N SER A 224 21.89 14.57 11.04
CA SER A 224 21.36 13.23 10.75
C SER A 224 19.87 13.27 10.40
N LEU A 225 19.05 14.03 11.13
CA LEU A 225 17.62 14.16 10.84
C LEU A 225 17.36 14.95 9.55
N SER A 226 18.15 15.99 9.29
CA SER A 226 18.04 16.77 8.05
C SER A 226 18.25 15.88 6.82
N LYS A 227 19.16 14.90 6.88
CA LYS A 227 19.35 13.93 5.79
C LYS A 227 18.14 13.03 5.57
N LEU A 228 17.40 12.68 6.63
CA LEU A 228 16.15 11.92 6.49
C LEU A 228 15.06 12.78 5.83
N TYR A 229 14.92 14.04 6.25
CA TYR A 229 14.03 14.99 5.60
C TYR A 229 14.40 15.23 4.12
N GLU A 230 15.68 15.34 3.81
CA GLU A 230 16.18 15.50 2.44
C GLU A 230 15.85 14.27 1.60
N ALA A 231 16.08 13.07 2.14
CA ALA A 231 15.72 11.82 1.48
C ALA A 231 14.20 11.68 1.22
N ALA A 232 13.38 12.29 2.06
CA ALA A 232 11.94 12.36 1.88
C ALA A 232 11.48 13.47 0.91
N GLY A 233 12.40 14.31 0.41
CA GLY A 233 12.12 15.34 -0.59
C GLY A 233 11.68 16.70 -0.02
N PHE A 234 11.95 16.98 1.26
CA PHE A 234 11.67 18.29 1.85
C PHE A 234 12.74 19.32 1.48
N ASP A 235 12.34 20.58 1.31
CA ASP A 235 13.26 21.69 1.06
C ASP A 235 13.74 22.35 2.37
N ASP A 236 12.92 22.29 3.43
CA ASP A 236 13.10 22.92 4.74
C ASP A 236 13.69 21.96 5.80
N CYS A 237 14.65 21.12 5.38
CA CYS A 237 15.15 19.99 6.17
C CYS A 237 15.70 20.35 7.56
N GLU A 238 16.58 21.35 7.63
CA GLU A 238 17.23 21.76 8.88
C GLU A 238 16.23 22.40 9.85
N GLU A 239 15.29 23.19 9.33
CA GLU A 239 14.22 23.80 10.12
C GLU A 239 13.32 22.73 10.76
N ARG A 240 12.91 21.72 9.98
CA ARG A 240 12.11 20.60 10.49
C ARG A 240 12.85 19.75 11.51
N ALA A 241 14.12 19.42 11.23
CA ALA A 241 14.96 18.68 12.16
C ALA A 241 15.11 19.43 13.50
N THR A 242 15.37 20.74 13.43
CA THR A 242 15.47 21.60 14.60
C THR A 242 14.15 21.67 15.37
N SER A 243 13.03 21.85 14.67
CA SER A 243 11.68 21.88 15.26
C SER A 243 11.36 20.60 16.02
N TYR A 244 11.70 19.44 15.46
CA TYR A 244 11.48 18.15 16.12
C TYR A 244 12.35 17.99 17.38
N LEU A 245 13.65 18.27 17.29
CA LEU A 245 14.60 18.08 18.39
C LEU A 245 14.37 19.06 19.56
N THR A 246 13.84 20.25 19.26
CA THR A 246 13.45 21.23 20.27
C THR A 246 11.99 21.06 20.75
N GLY A 247 11.26 20.13 20.13
CA GLY A 247 9.87 19.85 20.43
C GLY A 247 9.68 19.01 21.69
N PRO A 248 8.46 19.02 22.26
CA PRO A 248 8.15 18.27 23.48
C PRO A 248 8.25 16.75 23.29
N GLU A 249 8.06 16.24 22.08
CA GLU A 249 8.11 14.80 21.77
C GLU A 249 9.51 14.20 21.97
N PHE A 250 10.55 14.89 21.52
CA PHE A 250 11.93 14.45 21.70
C PHE A 250 12.32 14.39 23.19
N HIS A 251 11.80 15.33 23.99
CA HIS A 251 12.00 15.34 25.44
C HIS A 251 11.33 14.17 26.18
N ILE A 252 10.29 13.56 25.60
CA ILE A 252 9.64 12.37 26.17
C ILE A 252 10.47 11.12 25.89
N LEU A 253 11.11 11.04 24.72
CA LEU A 253 11.89 9.89 24.27
C LEU A 253 13.27 9.77 24.93
N THR A 254 13.82 10.89 25.41
CA THR A 254 15.17 10.96 26.01
C THR A 254 15.11 11.37 27.48
N HIS A 255 15.11 10.40 28.40
CA HIS A 255 15.30 10.68 29.82
C HIS A 255 16.80 10.94 30.09
N ARG A 256 17.12 11.97 30.89
CA ARG A 256 18.52 12.44 31.13
C ARG A 256 19.50 11.28 31.36
N GLY A 257 20.57 11.26 30.57
CA GLY A 257 21.65 10.27 30.62
C GLY A 257 21.29 8.84 30.18
N THR A 258 20.03 8.57 29.78
CA THR A 258 19.63 7.24 29.30
C THR A 258 19.55 7.24 27.77
N PRO A 259 20.26 6.34 27.09
CA PRO A 259 20.15 6.18 25.64
C PRO A 259 18.72 5.85 25.20
N VAL A 260 18.34 6.31 24.00
CA VAL A 260 17.09 5.86 23.38
C VAL A 260 17.11 4.34 23.25
N SER A 261 16.09 3.67 23.76
CA SER A 261 16.01 2.20 23.70
C SER A 261 15.44 1.74 22.37
N TRP A 262 16.00 0.68 21.80
CA TRP A 262 15.40 0.00 20.64
C TRP A 262 13.99 -0.53 20.94
N HIS A 263 13.64 -0.75 22.21
CA HIS A 263 12.28 -1.11 22.62
C HIS A 263 11.25 0.01 22.41
N ALA A 264 11.69 1.25 22.21
CA ALA A 264 10.83 2.38 21.85
C ALA A 264 10.54 2.45 20.34
N VAL A 265 11.24 1.66 19.51
CA VAL A 265 11.04 1.63 18.06
C VAL A 265 9.81 0.81 17.74
N ASP A 266 8.91 1.37 16.92
CA ASP A 266 7.74 0.63 16.45
C ASP A 266 8.18 -0.63 15.69
N SER A 267 7.51 -1.75 15.98
CA SER A 267 7.88 -3.05 15.40
C SER A 267 7.79 -3.09 13.87
N VAL A 268 6.87 -2.31 13.27
CA VAL A 268 6.74 -2.17 11.83
C VAL A 268 7.97 -1.47 11.27
N ILE A 269 8.40 -0.37 11.89
CA ILE A 269 9.61 0.38 11.48
C ILE A 269 10.86 -0.48 11.63
N ALA A 270 11.04 -1.14 12.77
CA ALA A 270 12.18 -2.02 13.01
C ALA A 270 12.30 -3.13 11.95
N SER A 271 11.18 -3.61 11.39
CA SER A 271 11.18 -4.66 10.37
C SER A 271 11.75 -4.23 9.00
N PHE A 272 11.86 -2.91 8.75
CA PHE A 272 12.36 -2.37 7.50
C PHE A 272 13.81 -1.89 7.56
N LEU A 273 14.37 -1.78 8.76
CA LEU A 273 15.71 -1.24 8.96
C LEU A 273 16.74 -2.37 9.00
N ARG A 274 17.89 -2.15 8.37
CA ARG A 274 19.08 -2.97 8.58
C ARG A 274 19.66 -2.62 9.95
N PRO A 275 19.75 -3.56 10.90
CA PRO A 275 20.29 -3.27 12.23
C PRO A 275 21.73 -2.74 12.20
N GLU A 276 22.52 -3.15 11.20
CA GLU A 276 23.90 -2.73 11.02
C GLU A 276 24.07 -1.29 10.49
N ASP A 277 23.05 -0.73 9.84
CA ASP A 277 23.05 0.65 9.35
C ASP A 277 21.61 1.19 9.20
N PRO A 278 20.94 1.52 10.33
CA PRO A 278 19.55 1.99 10.30
C PRO A 278 19.40 3.32 9.59
N ALA A 279 20.43 4.19 9.64
CA ALA A 279 20.40 5.49 8.98
C ALA A 279 20.35 5.36 7.46
N ALA A 280 21.21 4.52 6.87
CA ALA A 280 21.18 4.28 5.43
C ALA A 280 19.88 3.57 5.01
N SER A 281 19.39 2.60 5.79
CA SER A 281 18.10 1.95 5.48
C SER A 281 16.91 2.89 5.55
N ALA A 282 16.87 3.79 6.53
CA ALA A 282 15.83 4.81 6.64
C ALA A 282 15.87 5.77 5.43
N ALA A 283 17.06 6.25 5.06
CA ALA A 283 17.23 7.11 3.89
C ALA A 283 16.84 6.39 2.58
N GLU A 284 17.22 5.12 2.41
CA GLU A 284 16.83 4.30 1.26
C GLU A 284 15.31 4.12 1.16
N LEU A 285 14.64 3.88 2.31
CA LEU A 285 13.18 3.78 2.37
C LEU A 285 12.51 5.09 1.93
N LEU A 286 12.89 6.22 2.53
CA LEU A 286 12.32 7.53 2.24
C LEU A 286 12.55 7.93 0.79
N THR A 287 13.77 7.72 0.28
CA THR A 287 14.11 7.95 -1.14
C THR A 287 13.22 7.13 -2.06
N GLU A 288 12.99 5.85 -1.74
CA GLU A 288 12.13 5.00 -2.55
C GLU A 288 10.67 5.45 -2.50
N LEU A 289 10.16 5.86 -1.33
CA LEU A 289 8.79 6.37 -1.20
C LEU A 289 8.61 7.64 -2.04
N ASN A 290 9.54 8.58 -1.94
CA ASN A 290 9.52 9.80 -2.76
C ASN A 290 9.60 9.47 -4.25
N ARG A 291 10.51 8.57 -4.65
CA ARG A 291 10.60 8.09 -6.04
C ARG A 291 9.28 7.50 -6.53
N LEU A 292 8.60 6.68 -5.72
CA LEU A 292 7.31 6.09 -6.09
C LEU A 292 6.22 7.15 -6.27
N HIS A 293 6.20 8.17 -5.41
CA HIS A 293 5.29 9.31 -5.51
C HIS A 293 5.54 10.16 -6.76
N ASP A 294 6.81 10.47 -7.06
CA ASP A 294 7.18 11.31 -8.21
C ASP A 294 7.06 10.57 -9.54
N THR A 295 7.04 9.24 -9.52
CA THR A 295 7.01 8.44 -10.74
C THR A 295 5.65 8.48 -11.42
N ASP A 296 5.62 9.01 -12.63
CA ASP A 296 4.61 8.71 -13.64
C ASP A 296 5.13 7.58 -14.55
N ALA A 297 4.53 6.40 -14.43
CA ALA A 297 4.97 5.21 -15.17
C ALA A 297 4.85 5.37 -16.70
N THR A 298 4.00 6.28 -17.20
CA THR A 298 3.92 6.55 -18.64
C THR A 298 5.20 7.20 -19.19
N ASN A 299 5.91 7.97 -18.35
CA ASN A 299 7.18 8.59 -18.73
C ASN A 299 8.33 7.58 -18.77
N ILE A 300 8.25 6.52 -17.96
CA ILE A 300 9.21 5.40 -17.98
C ILE A 300 9.09 4.64 -19.30
N SER A 301 7.88 4.28 -19.71
CA SER A 301 7.64 3.55 -20.98
C SER A 301 8.14 4.33 -22.20
N LYS A 302 8.01 5.68 -22.20
CA LYS A 302 8.58 6.53 -23.26
C LYS A 302 10.11 6.45 -23.31
N ARG A 303 10.79 6.34 -22.16
CA ARG A 303 12.26 6.20 -22.10
C ARG A 303 12.71 4.83 -22.61
N LEU A 304 11.98 3.76 -22.29
CA LEU A 304 12.27 2.41 -22.81
C LEU A 304 12.18 2.36 -24.33
N ARG A 305 11.17 3.00 -24.94
CA ARG A 305 11.07 3.12 -26.42
C ARG A 305 12.31 3.74 -27.06
N ARG A 306 12.91 4.77 -26.44
CA ARG A 306 14.10 5.45 -26.97
C ARG A 306 15.38 4.63 -26.87
N ARG A 307 15.44 3.64 -25.98
CA ARG A 307 16.63 2.77 -25.83
C ARG A 307 16.67 1.63 -26.84
N HIS A 308 15.53 1.30 -27.44
CA HIS A 308 15.39 0.17 -28.37
C HIS A 308 15.07 0.58 -29.82
N ALA A 309 14.99 1.89 -30.10
CA ALA A 309 14.90 2.46 -31.45
C ALA A 309 16.28 2.93 -31.91
#